data_AF-A0A915CIR5-F1
#
_entry.id   AF-A0A915CIR5-F1
#
_cell.length_a   1.000
_cell.length_b   1.000
_cell.length_c   1.000
_cell.angle_alpha   90.00
_cell.angle_beta   90.00
_cell.angle_gamma   90.00
#
_symmetry.space_group_name_H-M   'P 1'
#
loop_
_entity.id
_entity.type
_entity.pdbx_description
1 polymer ?
#
loop_
_entity_poly.entity_id
_entity_poly.type
_entity_poly.pdbx_seq_one_letter_code
_entity_poly.pdbx_strand_id
1 'polypeptide(L)'
;MLDKLISVARERDWRETERLLYEHWSQQCPLIFAPNAIAPWDVKVDEAKINDVLLHPVATAYCLDESAGADLKPLVVSCGLKEDGSRAGNICGRVFKCGEATYSCKECASDPTCVLCYQCFQRSVHKFHKYRMAASGGSGYCDCGDVEAWKQHPACEIHTSQTQPDDQQKSNEIPEDVSERVRALTRTILRYSTKLVCWPHGNDLPEIVSRVDLDPSLPPYQTILYNDETHTYDSVIRALNLSIHCNEQQAMLLATIVDREGRSSVRAGSNEFCARAKEEIQVGFLMVCQLVMLYPVVWYSAYAH
;
A
#
# COMPACT_ATOMS: atom_id res chain seq x y z
N MET A 1 -17.52 1.36 -16.69
CA MET A 1 -16.05 1.31 -16.79
C MET A 1 -15.56 -0.13 -16.70
N LEU A 2 -15.95 -0.88 -15.67
CA LEU A 2 -15.56 -2.28 -15.44
C LEU A 2 -15.81 -3.20 -16.65
N ASP A 3 -17.02 -3.19 -17.24
CA ASP A 3 -17.32 -3.99 -18.43
C ASP A 3 -16.32 -3.77 -19.57
N LYS A 4 -16.02 -2.50 -19.85
CA LYS A 4 -15.06 -2.13 -20.89
C LYS A 4 -13.66 -2.62 -20.54
N LEU A 5 -13.23 -2.43 -19.29
CA LEU A 5 -11.93 -2.88 -18.80
C LEU A 5 -11.77 -4.41 -18.91
N ILE A 6 -12.78 -5.17 -18.50
CA ILE A 6 -12.80 -6.63 -18.62
C ILE A 6 -12.76 -7.06 -20.10
N SER A 7 -13.54 -6.41 -20.97
CA SER A 7 -13.56 -6.70 -22.41
C SER A 7 -12.19 -6.52 -23.04
N VAL A 8 -11.54 -5.37 -22.83
CA VAL A 8 -10.22 -5.08 -23.44
C VAL A 8 -9.12 -5.97 -22.86
N ALA A 9 -9.19 -6.30 -21.56
CA ALA A 9 -8.26 -7.23 -20.93
C ALA A 9 -8.43 -8.66 -21.46
N ARG A 10 -9.67 -9.09 -21.75
CA ARG A 10 -9.98 -10.38 -22.37
C ARG A 10 -9.49 -10.47 -23.81
N GLU A 11 -9.55 -9.36 -24.54
CA GLU A 11 -9.03 -9.20 -25.91
C GLU A 11 -7.51 -9.01 -25.97
N ARG A 12 -6.83 -8.92 -24.82
CA ARG A 12 -5.38 -8.65 -24.68
C ARG A 12 -4.96 -7.29 -25.26
N ASP A 13 -5.87 -6.32 -25.31
CA ASP A 13 -5.53 -4.93 -25.60
C ASP A 13 -4.96 -4.26 -24.34
N TRP A 14 -3.69 -4.55 -24.07
CA TRP A 14 -2.98 -4.04 -22.89
C TRP A 14 -2.78 -2.52 -22.94
N ARG A 15 -2.75 -1.92 -24.13
CA ARG A 15 -2.61 -0.47 -24.30
C ARG A 15 -3.88 0.26 -23.88
N GLU A 16 -5.04 -0.23 -24.29
CA GLU A 16 -6.32 0.34 -23.87
C GLU A 16 -6.62 0.02 -22.39
N THR A 17 -6.28 -1.19 -21.93
CA THR A 17 -6.39 -1.58 -20.51
C THR A 17 -5.64 -0.59 -19.61
N GLU A 18 -4.39 -0.30 -19.97
CA GLU A 18 -3.55 0.67 -19.28
C GLU A 18 -4.12 2.08 -19.30
N ARG A 19 -4.59 2.54 -20.46
CA ARG A 19 -5.21 3.87 -20.61
C ARG A 19 -6.42 4.02 -19.69
N LEU A 20 -7.29 3.00 -19.65
CA LEU A 20 -8.49 3.00 -18.79
C LEU A 20 -8.13 3.03 -17.30
N LEU A 21 -7.14 2.23 -16.87
CA LEU A 21 -6.68 2.25 -15.48
C LEU A 21 -6.07 3.60 -15.09
N TYR A 22 -5.23 4.18 -15.95
CA TYR A 22 -4.58 5.46 -15.66
C TYR A 22 -5.58 6.60 -15.61
N GLU A 23 -6.53 6.62 -16.54
CA GLU A 23 -7.63 7.60 -16.56
C GLU A 23 -8.48 7.48 -15.29
N HIS A 24 -8.87 6.26 -14.92
CA HIS A 24 -9.66 6.00 -13.72
C HIS A 24 -8.92 6.44 -12.45
N TRP A 25 -7.65 6.06 -12.28
CA TRP A 25 -6.87 6.51 -11.12
C TRP A 25 -6.68 8.03 -11.11
N SER A 26 -6.44 8.66 -12.26
CA SER A 26 -6.31 10.12 -12.35
C SER A 26 -7.58 10.86 -11.90
N GLN A 27 -8.76 10.26 -12.09
CA GLN A 27 -10.05 10.82 -11.67
C GLN A 27 -10.36 10.54 -10.19
N GLN A 28 -10.19 9.29 -9.75
CA GLN A 28 -10.67 8.84 -8.45
C GLN A 28 -9.71 9.13 -7.30
N CYS A 29 -8.41 9.12 -7.56
CA CYS A 29 -7.40 9.32 -6.52
C CYS A 29 -7.54 10.69 -5.83
N PRO A 30 -7.66 11.82 -6.56
CA PRO A 30 -7.92 13.12 -5.94
C PRO A 30 -9.16 13.16 -5.05
N LEU A 31 -10.22 12.43 -5.40
CA LEU A 31 -11.48 12.40 -4.64
C LEU A 31 -11.36 11.62 -3.33
N ILE A 32 -10.57 10.54 -3.33
CA ILE A 32 -10.43 9.65 -2.18
C ILE A 32 -9.41 10.21 -1.17
N PHE A 33 -8.36 10.86 -1.66
CA PHE A 33 -7.22 11.29 -0.84
C PHE A 33 -7.09 12.81 -0.73
N ALA A 34 -8.09 13.58 -1.17
CA ALA A 34 -8.13 15.01 -0.89
C ALA A 34 -8.09 15.23 0.64
N PRO A 35 -7.18 16.09 1.13
CA PRO A 35 -7.13 16.42 2.54
C PRO A 35 -8.34 17.26 2.91
N ASN A 36 -8.68 17.23 4.19
CA ASN A 36 -9.66 18.14 4.74
C ASN A 36 -9.09 19.58 4.72
N ALA A 37 -9.66 20.44 3.88
CA ALA A 37 -9.18 21.81 3.70
C ALA A 37 -9.31 22.68 4.97
N ILE A 38 -10.26 22.35 5.85
CA ILE A 38 -10.53 23.10 7.09
C ILE A 38 -9.71 22.53 8.25
N ALA A 39 -9.56 21.21 8.31
CA ALA A 39 -8.85 20.52 9.39
C ALA A 39 -7.82 19.53 8.83
N PRO A 40 -6.64 20.00 8.39
CA PRO A 40 -5.61 19.14 7.78
C PRO A 40 -5.10 18.01 8.69
N TRP A 41 -5.23 18.17 10.02
CA TRP A 41 -4.92 17.14 11.03
C TRP A 41 -5.97 16.01 11.11
N ASP A 42 -7.17 16.18 10.55
CA ASP A 42 -8.21 15.14 10.51
C ASP A 42 -8.08 14.30 9.23
N VAL A 43 -7.02 13.49 9.17
CA VAL A 43 -6.76 12.57 8.06
C VAL A 43 -7.55 11.29 8.30
N LYS A 44 -8.63 11.11 7.53
CA LYS A 44 -9.40 9.86 7.50
C LYS A 44 -9.32 9.26 6.10
N VAL A 45 -8.65 8.12 6.01
CA VAL A 45 -8.61 7.33 4.79
C VAL A 45 -9.81 6.39 4.78
N ASP A 46 -10.63 6.48 3.73
CA ASP A 46 -11.78 5.61 3.54
C ASP A 46 -11.31 4.31 2.86
N GLU A 47 -10.91 3.32 3.67
CA GLU A 47 -10.43 2.02 3.18
C GLU A 47 -11.46 1.31 2.29
N ALA A 48 -12.76 1.48 2.56
CA ALA A 48 -13.81 0.90 1.74
C ALA A 48 -13.78 1.51 0.33
N LYS A 49 -13.67 2.84 0.22
CA LYS A 49 -13.49 3.49 -1.10
C LYS A 49 -12.21 3.07 -1.79
N ILE A 50 -11.10 2.90 -1.08
CA ILE A 50 -9.86 2.39 -1.70
C ILE A 50 -10.11 1.01 -2.31
N ASN A 51 -10.72 0.11 -1.53
CA ASN A 51 -11.02 -1.25 -1.98
C ASN A 51 -11.99 -1.24 -3.17
N ASP A 52 -13.12 -0.55 -3.06
CA ASP A 52 -14.22 -0.60 -4.03
C ASP A 52 -13.94 0.23 -5.29
N VAL A 53 -13.25 1.36 -5.15
CA VAL A 53 -13.03 2.30 -6.26
C VAL A 53 -11.67 2.11 -6.90
N LEU A 54 -10.61 1.78 -6.16
CA LEU A 54 -9.25 1.70 -6.73
C LEU A 54 -8.78 0.27 -6.97
N LEU A 55 -9.01 -0.65 -6.03
CA LEU A 55 -8.51 -2.02 -6.11
C LEU A 55 -9.45 -2.97 -6.84
N HIS A 56 -10.76 -2.82 -6.67
CA HIS A 56 -11.75 -3.65 -7.34
C HIS A 56 -11.66 -3.61 -8.88
N PRO A 57 -11.52 -2.45 -9.55
CA PRO A 57 -11.27 -2.42 -11.01
C PRO A 57 -10.01 -3.19 -11.43
N VAL A 58 -8.97 -3.18 -10.59
CA VAL A 58 -7.74 -3.92 -10.85
C VAL A 58 -8.01 -5.42 -10.71
N ALA A 59 -8.64 -5.84 -9.62
CA ALA A 59 -8.98 -7.24 -9.36
C ALA A 59 -9.88 -7.82 -10.47
N THR A 60 -10.91 -7.09 -10.92
CA THR A 60 -11.78 -7.50 -12.02
C THR A 60 -11.00 -7.69 -13.33
N ALA A 61 -10.00 -6.85 -13.63
CA ALA A 61 -9.13 -7.02 -14.80
C ALA A 61 -8.22 -8.25 -14.69
N TYR A 62 -7.68 -8.55 -13.50
CA TYR A 62 -6.89 -9.77 -13.26
C TYR A 62 -7.74 -11.03 -13.42
N CYS A 63 -8.92 -11.04 -12.79
CA CYS A 63 -9.82 -12.18 -12.71
C CYS A 63 -10.67 -12.36 -13.97
N LEU A 64 -10.81 -11.32 -14.81
CA LEU A 64 -11.78 -11.24 -15.91
C LEU A 64 -13.24 -11.49 -15.45
N ASP A 65 -13.54 -11.06 -14.22
CA ASP A 65 -14.78 -11.31 -13.50
C ASP A 65 -15.18 -10.04 -12.75
N GLU A 66 -16.37 -9.52 -13.05
CA GLU A 66 -16.92 -8.31 -12.41
C GLU A 66 -17.28 -8.56 -10.93
N SER A 67 -17.55 -9.80 -10.56
CA SER A 67 -17.88 -10.16 -9.17
C SER A 67 -16.66 -10.31 -8.26
N ALA A 68 -15.44 -10.21 -8.81
CA ALA A 68 -14.23 -10.16 -8.02
C ALA A 68 -14.30 -8.97 -7.05
N GLY A 69 -14.01 -9.14 -5.76
CA GLY A 69 -13.98 -8.04 -4.80
C GLY A 69 -12.75 -7.14 -5.00
N ALA A 70 -12.05 -6.83 -3.91
CA ALA A 70 -10.75 -6.15 -3.94
C ALA A 70 -9.56 -7.13 -3.85
N ASP A 71 -9.81 -8.44 -3.95
CA ASP A 71 -8.79 -9.49 -3.84
C ASP A 71 -8.67 -10.35 -5.10
N LEU A 72 -7.54 -11.05 -5.21
CA LEU A 72 -7.23 -11.92 -6.35
C LEU A 72 -7.60 -13.38 -6.09
N LYS A 73 -8.45 -13.68 -5.10
CA LYS A 73 -8.88 -15.06 -4.84
C LYS A 73 -9.57 -15.72 -6.03
N PRO A 74 -10.45 -15.03 -6.79
CA PRO A 74 -11.06 -15.64 -7.98
C PRO A 74 -10.01 -16.07 -9.02
N LEU A 75 -8.91 -15.34 -9.15
CA LEU A 75 -7.79 -15.70 -10.03
C LEU A 75 -7.12 -17.00 -9.58
N VAL A 76 -6.84 -17.13 -8.28
CA VAL A 76 -6.26 -18.35 -7.69
C VAL A 76 -7.14 -19.56 -7.99
N VAL A 77 -8.46 -19.43 -7.76
CA VAL A 77 -9.44 -20.47 -8.06
C VAL A 77 -9.47 -20.82 -9.55
N SER A 78 -9.44 -19.81 -10.44
CA SER A 78 -9.43 -20.01 -11.90
C SER A 78 -8.20 -20.79 -12.40
N CYS A 79 -7.08 -20.71 -11.67
CA CYS A 79 -5.86 -21.45 -11.98
C CYS A 79 -5.86 -22.87 -11.40
N GLY A 80 -6.96 -23.33 -10.78
CA GLY A 80 -7.02 -24.61 -10.08
C GLY A 80 -6.15 -24.65 -8.80
N LEU A 81 -5.76 -23.48 -8.30
CA LEU A 81 -5.05 -23.35 -7.03
C LEU A 81 -6.09 -23.30 -5.90
N LYS A 82 -5.84 -24.01 -4.80
CA LYS A 82 -6.76 -24.02 -3.66
C LYS A 82 -6.49 -22.78 -2.79
N GLU A 83 -7.55 -22.14 -2.30
CA GLU A 83 -7.49 -20.89 -1.51
C GLU A 83 -6.84 -21.08 -0.14
N ASP A 84 -6.93 -22.28 0.42
CA ASP A 84 -6.35 -22.59 1.71
C ASP A 84 -4.84 -22.77 1.55
N GLY A 85 -4.07 -21.95 2.25
CA GLY A 85 -2.62 -22.12 2.47
C GLY A 85 -2.22 -23.53 2.96
N SER A 86 -3.18 -24.42 3.18
CA SER A 86 -3.04 -25.85 3.42
C SER A 86 -2.48 -26.67 2.24
N ARG A 87 -1.68 -26.07 1.35
CA ARG A 87 -0.88 -26.82 0.38
C ARG A 87 0.49 -27.12 0.98
N ALA A 88 0.80 -28.42 1.07
CA ALA A 88 2.13 -28.89 1.40
C ALA A 88 3.16 -28.19 0.47
N GLY A 89 4.15 -27.53 1.06
CA GLY A 89 5.22 -26.83 0.35
C GLY A 89 5.02 -25.34 0.10
N ASN A 90 3.87 -24.76 0.47
CA ASN A 90 3.66 -23.32 0.38
C ASN A 90 3.91 -22.61 1.71
N ILE A 91 4.28 -21.33 1.62
CA ILE A 91 4.30 -20.42 2.78
C ILE A 91 2.86 -20.19 3.25
N CYS A 92 2.65 -20.20 4.58
CA CYS A 92 1.33 -19.98 5.18
C CYS A 92 0.78 -18.58 4.88
N GLY A 93 1.58 -17.52 5.07
CA GLY A 93 1.24 -16.15 4.66
C GLY A 93 0.02 -15.53 5.34
N ARG A 94 -0.56 -16.18 6.37
CA ARG A 94 -1.75 -15.67 7.07
C ARG A 94 -1.44 -14.31 7.70
N VAL A 95 -2.17 -13.28 7.27
CA VAL A 95 -2.09 -11.92 7.82
C VAL A 95 -2.75 -11.87 9.20
N PHE A 96 -2.10 -11.23 10.15
CA PHE A 96 -2.58 -11.13 11.53
C PHE A 96 -3.58 -10.00 11.74
N LYS A 97 -4.59 -10.24 12.57
CA LYS A 97 -5.50 -9.20 13.06
C LYS A 97 -4.97 -8.55 14.34
N CYS A 98 -5.41 -7.33 14.62
CA CYS A 98 -5.06 -6.64 15.85
C CYS A 98 -5.52 -7.46 17.07
N GLY A 99 -4.61 -7.68 18.02
CA GLY A 99 -4.84 -8.53 19.20
C GLY A 99 -4.67 -10.03 18.96
N GLU A 100 -4.43 -10.49 17.72
CA GLU A 100 -4.19 -11.91 17.44
C GLU A 100 -2.84 -12.37 18.01
N ALA A 101 -2.80 -13.56 18.61
CA ALA A 101 -1.58 -14.11 19.19
C ALA A 101 -0.60 -14.61 18.11
N THR A 102 0.64 -14.12 18.18
CA THR A 102 1.77 -14.54 17.36
C THR A 102 2.81 -15.27 18.20
N TYR A 103 3.53 -16.21 17.58
CA TYR A 103 4.47 -17.10 18.26
C TYR A 103 5.84 -17.05 17.59
N SER A 104 6.87 -16.65 18.32
CA SER A 104 8.25 -16.58 17.81
C SER A 104 9.16 -17.52 18.59
N CYS A 105 9.86 -18.43 17.90
CA CYS A 105 10.80 -19.36 18.52
C CYS A 105 12.16 -18.67 18.74
N LYS A 106 12.63 -18.58 19.98
CA LYS A 106 13.91 -17.91 20.30
C LYS A 106 15.14 -18.67 19.83
N GLU A 107 14.97 -19.96 19.55
CA GLU A 107 16.06 -20.86 19.17
C GLU A 107 16.17 -20.97 17.65
N CYS A 108 15.04 -21.02 16.95
CA CYS A 108 14.99 -21.30 15.51
C CYS A 108 14.81 -20.05 14.63
N ALA A 109 14.25 -18.95 15.16
CA ALA A 109 14.04 -17.75 14.36
C ALA A 109 15.37 -17.16 13.86
N SER A 110 15.39 -16.73 12.60
CA SER A 110 16.53 -16.03 12.02
C SER A 110 16.71 -14.65 12.66
N ASP A 111 15.60 -13.93 12.90
CA ASP A 111 15.57 -12.62 13.54
C ASP A 111 14.33 -12.44 14.46
N PRO A 112 14.22 -11.33 15.24
CA PRO A 112 13.12 -11.11 16.17
C PRO A 112 11.74 -10.86 15.56
N THR A 113 11.65 -10.70 14.25
CA THR A 113 10.41 -10.46 13.50
C THR A 113 9.74 -11.75 13.04
N CYS A 114 10.46 -12.88 12.99
CA CYS A 114 9.92 -14.16 12.56
C CYS A 114 8.84 -14.69 13.52
N VAL A 115 7.65 -14.96 12.99
CA VAL A 115 6.44 -15.32 13.75
C VAL A 115 5.58 -16.37 13.05
N LEU A 116 4.93 -17.20 13.87
CA LEU A 116 3.95 -18.19 13.45
C LEU A 116 2.56 -17.80 13.93
N CYS A 117 1.54 -18.10 13.13
CA CYS A 117 0.16 -18.12 13.61
C CYS A 117 -0.08 -19.30 14.55
N TYR A 118 -1.14 -19.22 15.36
CA TYR A 118 -1.50 -20.27 16.30
C TYR A 118 -1.54 -21.67 15.67
N GLN A 119 -2.16 -21.82 14.51
CA GLN A 119 -2.32 -23.11 13.84
C GLN A 119 -0.97 -23.69 13.38
N CYS A 120 -0.08 -22.86 12.85
CA CYS A 120 1.25 -23.31 12.43
C CYS A 120 2.13 -23.66 13.63
N PHE A 121 2.12 -22.82 14.67
CA PHE A 121 2.84 -23.07 15.90
C PHE A 121 2.43 -24.42 16.53
N GLN A 122 1.13 -24.68 16.67
CA GLN A 122 0.60 -25.92 17.24
C GLN A 122 0.97 -27.19 16.47
N ARG A 123 1.22 -27.07 15.16
CA ARG A 123 1.60 -28.18 14.26
C ARG A 123 3.07 -28.15 13.88
N SER A 124 3.89 -27.41 14.62
CA SER A 124 5.34 -27.33 14.43
C SER A 124 6.06 -27.89 15.65
N VAL A 125 7.36 -28.18 15.50
CA VAL A 125 8.22 -28.56 16.62
C VAL A 125 8.48 -27.39 17.57
N HIS A 126 8.28 -26.14 17.11
CA HIS A 126 8.58 -24.92 17.87
C HIS A 126 7.75 -24.79 19.16
N LYS A 127 6.63 -25.50 19.28
CA LYS A 127 5.86 -25.59 20.53
C LYS A 127 6.60 -26.26 21.69
N PHE A 128 7.68 -26.99 21.38
CA PHE A 128 8.55 -27.64 22.35
C PHE A 128 9.85 -26.87 22.61
N HIS A 129 10.09 -25.77 21.89
CA HIS A 129 11.24 -24.89 22.09
C HIS A 129 10.89 -23.71 23.01
N LYS A 130 11.88 -22.91 23.38
CA LYS A 130 11.68 -21.64 24.06
C LYS A 130 11.11 -20.62 23.08
N TYR A 131 9.85 -20.24 23.27
CA TYR A 131 9.16 -19.26 22.42
C TYR A 131 8.76 -17.99 23.19
N ARG A 132 8.37 -16.97 22.43
CA ARG A 132 7.68 -15.77 22.90
C ARG A 132 6.30 -15.72 22.25
N MET A 133 5.27 -15.45 23.06
CA MET A 133 3.96 -15.08 22.56
C MET A 133 3.81 -13.55 22.63
N ALA A 134 3.28 -12.94 21.58
CA ALA A 134 2.96 -11.52 21.56
C ALA A 134 1.58 -11.31 20.93
N ALA A 135 0.91 -10.21 21.26
CA ALA A 135 -0.27 -9.78 20.53
C ALA A 135 0.18 -8.97 19.30
N SER A 136 -0.37 -9.29 18.12
CA SER A 136 -0.11 -8.50 16.91
C SER A 136 -0.76 -7.12 17.02
N GLY A 137 -0.07 -6.09 16.50
CA GLY A 137 -0.63 -4.77 16.28
C GLY A 137 -1.63 -4.68 15.12
N GLY A 138 -1.93 -5.80 14.46
CA GLY A 138 -2.78 -5.85 13.26
C GLY A 138 -2.03 -5.76 11.94
N SER A 139 -0.73 -6.08 11.96
CA SER A 139 0.12 -6.15 10.78
C SER A 139 1.03 -7.38 10.85
N GLY A 140 1.68 -7.70 9.73
CA GLY A 140 2.54 -8.88 9.57
C GLY A 140 1.80 -10.15 9.15
N TYR A 141 2.58 -11.16 8.78
CA TYR A 141 2.06 -12.45 8.30
C TYR A 141 2.83 -13.62 8.93
N CYS A 142 2.25 -14.81 8.83
CA CYS A 142 2.85 -16.04 9.35
C CYS A 142 3.97 -16.56 8.42
N ASP A 143 5.18 -16.69 8.96
CA ASP A 143 6.41 -17.09 8.23
C ASP A 143 6.58 -18.61 8.11
N CYS A 144 5.55 -19.38 8.43
CA CYS A 144 5.59 -20.84 8.28
C CYS A 144 5.77 -21.21 6.81
N GLY A 145 6.77 -22.01 6.49
CA GLY A 145 7.15 -22.41 5.13
C GLY A 145 8.22 -21.53 4.50
N ASP A 146 8.56 -20.39 5.10
CA ASP A 146 9.66 -19.54 4.64
C ASP A 146 10.99 -20.08 5.18
N VAL A 147 11.88 -20.50 4.28
CA VAL A 147 13.19 -21.07 4.64
C VAL A 147 14.19 -20.02 5.13
N GLU A 148 13.98 -18.74 4.82
CA GLU A 148 14.87 -17.66 5.24
C GLU A 148 14.52 -17.17 6.67
N ALA A 149 13.25 -17.27 7.06
CA ALA A 149 12.77 -16.89 8.38
C ALA A 149 13.22 -17.84 9.51
N TRP A 150 13.57 -19.09 9.20
CA TRP A 150 13.90 -20.10 10.21
C TRP A 150 15.22 -20.81 9.93
N LYS A 151 16.13 -20.76 10.90
CA LYS A 151 17.39 -21.53 10.90
C LYS A 151 17.15 -23.03 10.80
N GLN A 152 16.05 -23.50 11.39
CA GLN A 152 15.65 -24.91 11.44
C GLN A 152 14.12 -25.03 11.46
N HIS A 153 13.60 -26.11 10.90
CA HIS A 153 12.18 -26.44 10.87
C HIS A 153 11.28 -25.31 10.31
N PRO A 154 11.50 -24.90 9.05
CA PRO A 154 10.81 -23.75 8.47
C PRO A 154 9.30 -23.96 8.32
N ALA A 155 8.85 -25.20 8.19
CA ALA A 155 7.45 -25.53 7.96
C ALA A 155 6.82 -26.37 9.10
N CYS A 156 5.53 -26.17 9.32
CA CYS A 156 4.70 -27.03 10.17
C CYS A 156 4.18 -28.25 9.38
N GLU A 157 3.58 -29.22 10.05
CA GLU A 157 3.05 -30.45 9.44
C GLU A 157 2.11 -30.23 8.23
N ILE A 158 1.41 -29.09 8.17
CA ILE A 158 0.54 -28.73 7.04
C ILE A 158 1.34 -28.23 5.83
N HIS A 159 2.38 -27.45 6.09
CA HIS A 159 3.13 -26.70 5.07
C HIS A 159 4.44 -27.41 4.67
N THR A 160 4.79 -28.51 5.32
CA THR A 160 5.91 -29.37 4.90
C THR A 160 5.57 -30.05 3.58
N SER A 161 6.37 -29.84 2.54
CA SER A 161 6.31 -30.64 1.31
C SER A 161 6.59 -32.11 1.64
N GLN A 162 5.58 -32.98 1.63
CA GLN A 162 5.88 -34.40 1.48
C GLN A 162 6.29 -34.62 0.03
N THR A 163 7.60 -34.63 -0.25
CA THR A 163 8.13 -35.14 -1.51
C THR A 163 7.81 -36.63 -1.61
N GLN A 164 6.63 -36.97 -2.14
CA GLN A 164 6.39 -38.25 -2.78
C GLN A 164 7.13 -38.20 -4.14
N PRO A 165 8.00 -39.18 -4.45
CA PRO A 165 8.77 -39.20 -5.71
C PRO A 165 7.93 -39.16 -6.99
N ASP A 166 6.62 -39.44 -6.90
CA ASP A 166 5.69 -39.57 -8.03
C ASP A 166 4.88 -38.30 -8.34
N ASP A 167 4.96 -37.24 -7.53
CA ASP A 167 4.18 -36.00 -7.71
C ASP A 167 4.89 -34.95 -8.59
N GLN A 168 5.95 -35.34 -9.31
CA GLN A 168 6.68 -34.45 -10.24
C GLN A 168 5.91 -34.08 -11.52
N GLN A 169 4.61 -34.42 -11.63
CA GLN A 169 3.90 -34.29 -12.90
C GLN A 169 2.41 -33.93 -12.79
N LYS A 170 2.05 -33.06 -11.84
CA LYS A 170 1.03 -32.04 -12.13
C LYS A 170 1.78 -30.74 -12.27
N SER A 171 2.07 -30.36 -13.52
CA SER A 171 2.71 -29.08 -13.76
C SER A 171 1.86 -27.99 -13.09
N ASN A 172 2.44 -27.31 -12.10
CA ASN A 172 1.93 -26.05 -11.56
C ASN A 172 2.09 -24.94 -12.61
N GLU A 173 1.89 -25.27 -13.89
CA GLU A 173 2.00 -24.37 -15.01
C GLU A 173 0.77 -23.49 -15.02
N ILE A 174 0.97 -22.25 -14.60
CA ILE A 174 0.00 -21.19 -14.76
C ILE A 174 -0.30 -21.11 -16.27
N PRO A 175 -1.59 -21.17 -16.69
CA PRO A 175 -1.95 -21.05 -18.10
C PRO A 175 -1.30 -19.81 -18.73
N GLU A 176 -0.78 -19.95 -19.97
CA GLU A 176 0.00 -18.87 -20.60
C GLU A 176 -0.82 -17.57 -20.74
N ASP A 177 -2.13 -17.67 -20.96
CA ASP A 177 -3.02 -16.51 -21.01
C ASP A 177 -3.14 -15.79 -19.65
N VAL A 178 -3.12 -16.55 -18.55
CA VAL A 178 -3.12 -16.01 -17.19
C VAL A 178 -1.77 -15.36 -16.89
N SER A 179 -0.68 -16.04 -17.23
CA SER A 179 0.69 -15.55 -17.06
C SER A 179 0.92 -14.23 -17.82
N GLU A 180 0.48 -14.15 -19.07
CA GLU A 180 0.54 -12.94 -19.89
C GLU A 180 -0.27 -11.80 -19.25
N ARG A 181 -1.52 -12.08 -18.85
CA ARG A 181 -2.41 -11.09 -18.24
C ARG A 181 -1.86 -10.56 -16.92
N VAL A 182 -1.41 -11.44 -16.03
CA VAL A 182 -0.78 -11.06 -14.75
C VAL A 182 0.44 -10.19 -15.00
N ARG A 183 1.31 -10.59 -15.95
CA ARG A 183 2.51 -9.82 -16.31
C ARG A 183 2.17 -8.44 -16.86
N ALA A 184 1.19 -8.35 -17.76
CA ALA A 184 0.77 -7.09 -18.36
C ALA A 184 0.19 -6.13 -17.33
N LEU A 185 -0.77 -6.59 -16.51
CA LEU A 185 -1.41 -5.77 -15.48
C LEU A 185 -0.41 -5.36 -14.38
N THR A 186 0.45 -6.29 -13.94
CA THR A 186 1.49 -5.99 -12.94
C THR A 186 2.44 -4.92 -13.48
N ARG A 187 2.85 -5.05 -14.75
CA ARG A 187 3.69 -4.03 -15.40
C ARG A 187 2.98 -2.68 -15.48
N THR A 188 1.69 -2.64 -15.79
CA THR A 188 0.89 -1.40 -15.82
C THR A 188 0.89 -0.70 -14.46
N ILE A 189 0.63 -1.45 -13.38
CA ILE A 189 0.63 -0.94 -12.01
C ILE A 189 2.02 -0.45 -11.62
N LEU A 190 3.04 -1.29 -11.75
CA LEU A 190 4.42 -0.92 -11.38
C LEU A 190 4.90 0.30 -12.16
N ARG A 191 4.56 0.42 -13.44
CA ARG A 191 4.96 1.56 -14.25
C ARG A 191 4.22 2.84 -13.87
N TYR A 192 2.95 2.73 -13.47
CA TYR A 192 2.21 3.87 -12.91
C TYR A 192 2.85 4.31 -11.60
N SER A 193 3.01 3.39 -10.65
CA SER A 193 3.60 3.65 -9.33
C SER A 193 5.00 4.24 -9.44
N THR A 194 5.90 3.65 -10.24
CA THR A 194 7.26 4.15 -10.41
C THR A 194 7.32 5.52 -11.07
N LYS A 195 6.51 5.78 -12.09
CA LYS A 195 6.46 7.10 -12.73
C LYS A 195 5.92 8.19 -11.80
N LEU A 196 5.03 7.84 -10.86
CA LEU A 196 4.53 8.78 -9.86
C LEU A 196 5.50 8.98 -8.71
N VAL A 197 5.99 7.88 -8.12
CA VAL A 197 6.90 7.91 -6.98
C VAL A 197 8.23 8.57 -7.34
N CYS A 198 8.74 8.31 -8.53
CA CYS A 198 9.98 8.92 -9.04
C CYS A 198 9.72 10.20 -9.85
N TRP A 199 8.52 10.80 -9.78
CA TRP A 199 8.23 12.03 -10.50
C TRP A 199 9.05 13.20 -9.90
N PRO A 200 9.93 13.86 -10.69
CA PRO A 200 10.74 14.96 -10.18
C PRO A 200 9.86 16.13 -9.71
N HIS A 201 10.33 16.89 -8.72
CA HIS A 201 9.65 18.04 -8.11
C HIS A 201 9.44 19.23 -9.08
N GLY A 202 8.70 19.02 -10.16
CA GLY A 202 8.36 20.01 -11.17
C GLY A 202 6.94 20.59 -10.99
N ASN A 203 6.62 21.61 -11.77
CA ASN A 203 5.28 22.18 -11.82
C ASN A 203 4.36 21.42 -12.81
N ASP A 204 4.91 20.52 -13.63
CA ASP A 204 4.21 19.83 -14.71
C ASP A 204 3.82 18.40 -14.35
N LEU A 205 2.53 18.07 -14.47
CA LEU A 205 2.01 16.73 -14.22
C LEU A 205 2.76 15.64 -15.02
N PRO A 206 3.00 14.46 -14.43
CA PRO A 206 3.49 13.31 -15.17
C PRO A 206 2.59 13.01 -16.36
N GLU A 207 3.14 12.64 -17.52
CA GLU A 207 2.38 12.31 -18.73
C GLU A 207 1.32 11.21 -18.54
N ILE A 208 1.49 10.38 -17.51
CA ILE A 208 0.57 9.28 -17.17
C ILE A 208 -0.67 9.73 -16.40
N VAL A 209 -0.65 10.95 -15.85
CA VAL A 209 -1.80 11.52 -15.16
C VAL A 209 -2.59 12.31 -16.19
N SER A 210 -3.79 11.82 -16.49
CA SER A 210 -4.71 12.54 -17.37
C SER A 210 -5.09 13.86 -16.70
N ARG A 211 -5.02 14.95 -17.47
CA ARG A 211 -5.63 16.23 -17.05
C ARG A 211 -7.14 16.04 -17.08
N VAL A 212 -7.72 15.78 -15.92
CA VAL A 212 -9.17 15.78 -15.73
C VAL A 212 -9.57 17.23 -15.40
N ASP A 213 -10.86 17.55 -15.40
CA ASP A 213 -11.36 18.69 -14.64
C ASP A 213 -11.67 18.19 -13.22
N LEU A 214 -11.01 18.76 -12.19
CA LEU A 214 -11.34 18.43 -10.80
C LEU A 214 -12.77 18.86 -10.51
N ASP A 215 -13.41 18.13 -9.60
CA ASP A 215 -14.59 18.64 -8.93
C ASP A 215 -14.27 20.03 -8.36
N PRO A 216 -15.00 21.09 -8.76
CA PRO A 216 -14.75 22.47 -8.31
C PRO A 216 -14.82 22.65 -6.78
N SER A 217 -15.39 21.68 -6.06
CA SER A 217 -15.42 21.68 -4.59
C SER A 217 -14.09 21.29 -3.95
N LEU A 218 -13.16 20.68 -4.70
CA LEU A 218 -11.85 20.28 -4.18
C LEU A 218 -10.85 21.44 -4.17
N PRO A 219 -9.97 21.52 -3.16
CA PRO A 219 -8.92 22.53 -3.13
C PRO A 219 -7.90 22.26 -4.27
N PRO A 220 -7.60 23.24 -5.13
CA PRO A 220 -6.72 23.02 -6.28
C PRO A 220 -5.23 22.89 -5.89
N TYR A 221 -4.81 23.46 -4.76
CA TYR A 221 -3.42 23.45 -4.29
C TYR A 221 -3.31 23.02 -2.83
N GLN A 222 -2.13 22.52 -2.46
CA GLN A 222 -1.79 22.07 -1.12
C GLN A 222 -0.34 22.37 -0.77
N THR A 223 -0.09 22.59 0.51
CA THR A 223 1.25 22.64 1.09
C THR A 223 1.52 21.33 1.80
N ILE A 224 2.52 20.60 1.32
CA ILE A 224 2.95 19.33 1.91
C ILE A 224 4.21 19.60 2.74
N LEU A 225 4.18 19.23 4.01
CA LEU A 225 5.36 19.19 4.89
C LEU A 225 5.95 17.78 4.85
N TYR A 226 7.27 17.68 4.69
CA TYR A 226 8.00 16.41 4.65
C TYR A 226 8.76 16.20 5.95
N ASN A 227 8.87 14.94 6.36
CA ASN A 227 9.81 14.54 7.40
C ASN A 227 11.21 14.54 6.80
N ASP A 228 12.10 15.38 7.34
CA ASP A 228 13.50 15.45 6.94
C ASP A 228 14.43 14.71 7.92
N GLU A 229 13.89 14.04 8.94
CA GLU A 229 14.63 13.35 10.01
C GLU A 229 15.61 14.24 10.81
N THR A 230 15.63 15.56 10.56
CA THR A 230 16.57 16.49 11.21
C THR A 230 15.90 17.35 12.28
N HIS A 231 14.67 17.79 12.05
CA HIS A 231 13.97 18.69 12.97
C HIS A 231 13.29 17.94 14.12
N THR A 232 13.35 18.50 15.32
CA THR A 232 12.64 17.94 16.49
C THR A 232 11.14 18.21 16.43
N TYR A 233 10.35 17.37 17.10
CA TYR A 233 8.90 17.56 17.26
C TYR A 233 8.53 18.97 17.74
N ASP A 234 9.22 19.50 18.75
CA ASP A 234 8.95 20.86 19.26
C ASP A 234 9.18 21.95 18.22
N SER A 235 10.22 21.79 17.39
CA SER A 235 10.52 22.72 16.29
C SER A 235 9.40 22.69 15.25
N VAL A 236 8.98 21.49 14.85
CA VAL A 236 7.88 21.28 13.88
C VAL A 236 6.57 21.84 14.41
N ILE A 237 6.23 21.57 15.68
CA ILE A 237 5.01 22.07 16.33
C ILE A 237 5.00 23.60 16.35
N ARG A 238 6.12 24.23 16.70
CA ARG A 238 6.26 25.70 16.68
C ARG A 238 6.08 26.26 15.27
N ALA A 239 6.70 25.64 14.26
CA ALA A 239 6.58 26.06 12.87
C ALA A 239 5.12 25.99 12.38
N LEU A 240 4.41 24.91 12.70
CA LEU A 240 3.00 24.73 12.37
C LEU A 240 2.11 25.77 13.06
N ASN A 241 2.27 25.97 14.37
CA ASN A 241 1.48 26.97 15.11
C ASN A 241 1.63 28.38 14.52
N LEU A 242 2.85 28.75 14.10
CA LEU A 242 3.13 30.09 13.57
C LEU A 242 2.72 30.25 12.10
N SER A 243 2.91 29.22 11.27
CA SER A 243 2.73 29.32 9.82
C SER A 243 1.33 28.92 9.34
N ILE A 244 0.67 27.99 10.05
CA ILE A 244 -0.69 27.55 9.73
C ILE A 244 -1.74 27.97 10.76
N HIS A 245 -1.34 28.66 11.82
CA HIS A 245 -2.22 29.20 12.87
C HIS A 245 -3.12 28.14 13.54
N CYS A 246 -2.61 26.91 13.65
CA CYS A 246 -3.24 25.86 14.44
C CYS A 246 -2.85 25.96 15.92
N ASN A 247 -3.56 25.24 16.78
CA ASN A 247 -3.22 25.12 18.19
C ASN A 247 -2.22 23.97 18.43
N GLU A 248 -1.67 23.92 19.65
CA GLU A 248 -0.63 22.95 20.01
C GLU A 248 -1.07 21.48 19.82
N GLN A 249 -2.30 21.14 20.16
CA GLN A 249 -2.82 19.78 19.97
C GLN A 249 -2.91 19.42 18.48
N GLN A 250 -3.37 20.34 17.65
CA GLN A 250 -3.47 20.18 16.20
C GLN A 250 -2.09 20.06 15.54
N ALA A 251 -1.14 20.90 15.95
CA ALA A 251 0.24 20.84 15.48
C ALA A 251 0.92 19.52 15.88
N MET A 252 0.67 19.03 17.09
CA MET A 252 1.19 17.74 17.56
C MET A 252 0.63 16.56 16.75
N LEU A 253 -0.66 16.58 16.41
CA LEU A 253 -1.26 15.58 15.53
C LEU A 253 -0.61 15.59 14.14
N LEU A 254 -0.43 16.77 13.54
CA LEU A 254 0.25 16.89 12.24
C LEU A 254 1.71 16.43 12.29
N ALA A 255 2.48 16.83 13.31
CA ALA A 255 3.85 16.39 13.48
C ALA A 255 3.94 14.86 13.60
N THR A 256 3.04 14.24 14.36
CA THR A 256 2.94 12.77 14.49
C THR A 256 2.61 12.10 13.15
N ILE A 257 1.71 12.67 12.36
CA ILE A 257 1.37 12.16 11.03
C ILE A 257 2.58 12.28 10.10
N VAL A 258 3.27 13.42 10.09
CA VAL A 258 4.47 13.64 9.26
C VAL A 258 5.57 12.64 9.64
N ASP A 259 5.81 12.41 10.93
CA ASP A 259 6.81 11.46 11.40
C ASP A 259 6.47 10.02 10.97
N ARG A 260 5.23 9.60 11.18
CA ARG A 260 4.76 8.25 10.88
C ARG A 260 4.66 7.95 9.38
N GLU A 261 4.09 8.88 8.61
CA GLU A 261 3.76 8.68 7.19
C GLU A 261 4.82 9.30 6.27
N GLY A 262 5.83 9.96 6.84
CA GLY A 262 6.91 10.67 6.13
C GLY A 262 6.53 12.05 5.59
N ARG A 263 5.23 12.40 5.58
CA ARG A 263 4.72 13.69 5.08
C ARG A 263 3.25 13.92 5.46
N SER A 264 2.79 15.16 5.37
CA SER A 264 1.36 15.48 5.49
C SER A 264 1.00 16.78 4.79
N SER A 265 -0.25 16.88 4.32
CA SER A 265 -0.81 18.17 3.91
C SER A 265 -1.08 19.02 5.15
N VAL A 266 -0.44 20.18 5.23
CA VAL A 266 -0.61 21.13 6.33
C VAL A 266 -1.56 22.28 5.98
N ARG A 267 -1.85 22.46 4.69
CA ARG A 267 -2.78 23.48 4.18
C ARG A 267 -3.29 23.10 2.79
N ALA A 268 -4.56 23.35 2.49
CA ALA A 268 -5.15 23.14 1.17
C ALA A 268 -6.08 24.31 0.79
N GLY A 269 -6.06 24.75 -0.47
CA GLY A 269 -6.86 25.88 -0.95
C GLY A 269 -6.33 26.50 -2.24
N SER A 270 -6.37 27.84 -2.33
CA SER A 270 -5.81 28.57 -3.47
C SER A 270 -4.28 28.48 -3.52
N ASN A 271 -3.70 28.83 -4.67
CA ASN A 271 -2.26 28.87 -4.86
C ASN A 271 -1.61 29.83 -3.84
N GLU A 272 -2.14 31.05 -3.73
CA GLU A 272 -1.60 32.09 -2.85
C GLU A 272 -1.67 31.68 -1.38
N PHE A 273 -2.79 31.05 -0.97
CA PHE A 273 -2.98 30.60 0.40
C PHE A 273 -1.96 29.53 0.81
N CYS A 274 -1.71 28.57 -0.09
CA CYS A 274 -0.74 27.50 0.13
C CYS A 274 0.71 27.99 -0.02
N ALA A 275 1.00 28.82 -1.03
CA ALA A 275 2.33 29.39 -1.26
C ALA A 275 2.84 30.17 -0.04
N ARG A 276 1.95 30.91 0.64
CA ARG A 276 2.28 31.59 1.89
C ARG A 276 2.71 30.64 3.01
N ALA A 277 1.97 29.54 3.23
CA ALA A 277 2.38 28.53 4.23
C ALA A 277 3.74 27.95 3.90
N LYS A 278 3.96 27.63 2.61
CA LYS A 278 5.24 27.10 2.14
C LYS A 278 6.38 28.07 2.49
N GLU A 279 6.24 29.33 2.12
CA GLU A 279 7.28 30.35 2.36
C GLU A 279 7.56 30.56 3.85
N GLU A 280 6.51 30.68 4.67
CA GLU A 280 6.64 30.83 6.13
C GLU A 280 7.37 29.63 6.77
N ILE A 281 7.09 28.40 6.33
CA ILE A 281 7.72 27.17 6.82
C ILE A 281 9.17 27.05 6.32
N GLN A 282 9.42 27.22 5.03
CA GLN A 282 10.74 27.04 4.42
C GLN A 282 11.73 28.13 4.83
N VAL A 283 11.31 29.39 4.78
CA VAL A 283 12.20 30.52 5.06
C VAL A 283 12.28 30.77 6.56
N GLY A 284 11.17 30.62 7.28
CA GLY A 284 11.12 30.88 8.72
C GLY A 284 11.74 29.78 9.57
N PHE A 285 11.70 28.52 9.12
CA PHE A 285 12.09 27.36 9.93
C PHE A 285 13.04 26.39 9.22
N LEU A 286 13.42 26.64 7.96
CA LEU A 286 14.34 25.79 7.17
C LEU A 286 13.86 24.34 7.00
N MET A 287 12.54 24.11 7.09
CA MET A 287 11.93 22.79 6.92
C MET A 287 11.61 22.49 5.47
N VAL A 288 11.65 21.21 5.10
CA VAL A 288 11.33 20.75 3.74
C VAL A 288 9.82 20.75 3.53
N CYS A 289 9.31 21.66 2.69
CA CYS A 289 7.92 21.66 2.26
C CYS A 289 7.75 22.00 0.78
N GLN A 290 6.64 21.55 0.18
CA GLN A 290 6.37 21.76 -1.24
C GLN A 290 4.94 22.23 -1.46
N LEU A 291 4.77 23.14 -2.43
CA LEU A 291 3.48 23.51 -2.97
C LEU A 291 3.17 22.55 -4.11
N VAL A 292 2.05 21.85 -4.03
CA VAL A 292 1.64 20.82 -4.98
C VAL A 292 0.20 21.11 -5.40
N MET A 293 -0.14 20.92 -6.69
CA MET A 293 -1.55 20.84 -7.10
C MET A 293 -2.21 19.61 -6.47
N LEU A 294 -3.53 19.46 -6.39
CA LEU A 294 -4.11 18.22 -5.83
C LEU A 294 -3.80 16.97 -6.69
N TYR A 295 -3.67 17.14 -8.01
CA TYR A 295 -3.40 16.04 -8.96
C TYR A 295 -2.21 15.11 -8.64
N PRO A 296 -1.06 15.59 -8.12
CA PRO A 296 0.07 14.74 -7.80
C PRO A 296 0.11 14.26 -6.35
N VAL A 297 -0.66 14.86 -5.42
CA VAL A 297 -0.43 14.64 -3.97
C VAL A 297 -0.69 13.19 -3.57
N VAL A 298 -1.56 12.51 -4.31
CA VAL A 298 -2.20 11.28 -3.87
C VAL A 298 -1.23 10.09 -3.71
N TRP A 299 -0.05 10.10 -4.34
CA TRP A 299 0.77 8.86 -4.43
C TRP A 299 2.28 9.04 -4.25
N TYR A 300 2.70 10.17 -3.71
CA TYR A 300 4.12 10.45 -3.43
C TYR A 300 4.60 9.73 -2.16
N SER A 301 4.76 8.41 -2.19
CA SER A 301 5.60 7.72 -1.19
C SER A 301 6.87 7.23 -1.87
N ALA A 302 7.90 8.08 -1.90
CA ALA A 302 9.30 7.71 -1.66
C ALA A 302 10.19 8.96 -1.85
N TYR A 303 11.35 8.92 -1.19
CA TYR A 303 12.46 9.87 -1.23
C TYR A 303 12.34 11.07 -0.27
N ALA A 304 12.49 10.77 1.02
CA ALA A 304 13.39 11.55 1.87
C ALA A 304 14.76 10.86 1.82
N HIS A 305 15.71 11.46 1.12
CA HIS A 305 17.14 11.18 1.19
C HIS A 305 17.87 12.52 1.32
#